data_AF-X1D4A3-F1
#
_entry.id   AF-X1D4A3-F1
#
_cell.length_a   1.000
_cell.length_b   1.000
_cell.length_c   1.000
_cell.angle_alpha   90.00
_cell.angle_beta   90.00
_cell.angle_gamma   90.00
#
_symmetry.space_group_name_H-M   'P 1'
#
loop_
_entity.id
_entity.type
_entity.pdbx_description
1 polymer ?
#
loop_
_entity_poly.entity_id
_entity_poly.type
_entity_poly.pdbx_seq_one_letter_code
_entity_poly.pdbx_strand_id
1 'polypeptide(L)'
;MIEMSGLSGSYLVEKMVTGVVAELLVGVAIDEQFGPHLLVGGGGILVEMMKDSESILLPTTREQILLALGRLKCAALFDGFRGAPPADLNAAADVILAVADIVDIDPSKIVELDINPLMLLAEGQGGGCG
;
A
#
# COMPACT_ATOMS: atom_id res chain seq x y z
N MET A 1 38.08 -9.40 -9.60
CA MET A 1 37.74 -8.96 -8.23
C MET A 1 36.87 -7.73 -8.43
N ILE A 2 35.55 -7.86 -8.32
CA ILE A 2 34.61 -6.75 -8.54
C ILE A 2 34.30 -6.20 -7.16
N GLU A 3 34.80 -5.00 -6.86
CA GLU A 3 34.47 -4.27 -5.64
C GLU A 3 33.02 -3.78 -5.72
N MET A 4 32.17 -4.34 -4.84
CA MET A 4 30.83 -3.81 -4.54
C MET A 4 30.96 -2.77 -3.44
N SER A 5 31.39 -1.56 -3.79
CA SER A 5 31.43 -0.41 -2.88
C SER A 5 30.02 0.15 -2.70
N GLY A 6 29.40 -0.05 -1.52
CA GLY A 6 28.27 0.77 -1.08
C GLY A 6 27.07 0.10 -0.40
N LEU A 7 27.13 -1.18 -0.02
CA LEU A 7 26.03 -1.81 0.72
C LEU A 7 26.30 -1.78 2.23
N SER A 8 25.35 -1.26 3.01
CA SER A 8 25.31 -1.37 4.48
C SER A 8 25.49 -2.84 4.89
N GLY A 9 26.26 -3.09 5.95
CA GLY A 9 26.64 -4.44 6.41
C GLY A 9 25.51 -5.29 7.03
N SER A 10 24.26 -5.00 6.68
CA SER A 10 23.06 -5.63 7.22
C SER A 10 22.10 -5.97 6.09
N TYR A 11 21.60 -7.21 6.08
CA TYR A 11 20.63 -7.68 5.10
C TYR A 11 19.24 -7.72 5.74
N LEU A 12 18.24 -7.20 5.04
CA LEU A 12 16.83 -7.41 5.36
C LEU A 12 16.40 -8.70 4.66
N VAL A 13 15.88 -9.67 5.40
CA VAL A 13 15.35 -10.92 4.85
C VAL A 13 13.85 -10.93 5.10
N GLU A 14 13.09 -10.74 4.03
CA GLU A 14 11.64 -10.76 4.06
C GLU A 14 11.11 -12.12 3.59
N LYS A 15 9.93 -12.49 4.07
CA LYS A 15 9.30 -13.75 3.71
C LYS A 15 8.79 -13.63 2.27
N MET A 16 9.22 -14.55 1.40
CA MET A 16 8.64 -14.64 0.07
C MET A 16 7.15 -15.00 0.16
N VAL A 17 6.30 -14.05 -0.23
CA VAL A 17 4.85 -14.23 -0.27
C VAL A 17 4.45 -14.83 -1.61
N THR A 18 3.64 -15.89 -1.59
CA THR A 18 3.13 -16.57 -2.79
C THR A 18 1.62 -16.42 -2.88
N GLY A 19 1.07 -16.28 -4.08
CA GLY A 19 -0.38 -16.13 -4.27
C GLY A 19 -0.90 -14.70 -4.19
N VAL A 20 -0.02 -13.72 -4.46
CA VAL A 20 -0.38 -12.30 -4.56
C VAL A 20 -1.41 -12.10 -5.68
N VAL A 21 -2.56 -11.52 -5.32
CA VAL A 21 -3.65 -11.17 -6.25
C VAL A 21 -3.36 -9.82 -6.90
N ALA A 22 -2.91 -8.86 -6.09
CA ALA A 22 -2.48 -7.54 -6.53
C ALA A 22 -1.50 -6.93 -5.53
N GLU A 23 -0.78 -5.91 -5.97
CA GLU A 23 0.10 -5.11 -5.12
C GLU A 23 -0.51 -3.73 -4.94
N LEU A 24 -0.28 -3.12 -3.78
CA LEU A 24 -0.61 -1.73 -3.49
C LEU A 24 0.65 -0.99 -3.04
N LEU A 25 0.65 0.32 -3.30
CA LEU A 25 1.56 1.29 -2.73
C LEU A 25 0.74 2.12 -1.75
N VAL A 26 1.23 2.27 -0.51
CA VAL A 26 0.59 3.11 0.51
C VAL A 26 1.64 4.06 1.06
N GLY A 27 1.49 5.34 0.74
CA GLY A 27 2.36 6.41 1.20
C GLY A 27 1.63 7.39 2.11
N VAL A 28 2.38 8.12 2.93
CA VAL A 28 1.93 9.30 3.65
C VAL A 28 2.69 10.51 3.11
N ALA A 29 1.96 11.51 2.65
CA ALA A 29 2.51 12.76 2.17
C ALA A 29 1.90 13.94 2.92
N ILE A 30 2.64 15.05 3.03
CA ILE A 30 2.17 16.28 3.66
C ILE A 30 1.95 17.33 2.58
N ASP A 31 0.72 17.83 2.48
CA ASP A 31 0.38 18.96 1.62
C ASP A 31 0.29 20.26 2.45
N GLU A 32 0.76 21.38 1.88
CA GLU A 32 0.80 22.67 2.59
C GLU A 32 -0.59 23.24 2.90
N GLN A 33 -1.63 22.88 2.13
CA GLN A 33 -2.99 23.39 2.31
C GLN A 33 -3.83 22.49 3.21
N PHE A 34 -3.66 21.17 3.09
CA PHE A 34 -4.56 20.21 3.75
C PHE A 34 -3.87 19.38 4.86
N GLY A 35 -2.56 19.47 5.00
CA GLY A 35 -1.79 18.69 5.98
C GLY A 35 -1.51 17.25 5.51
N PRO A 36 -1.27 16.31 6.44
CA PRO A 36 -0.94 14.94 6.10
C PRO A 36 -2.13 14.24 5.42
N HIS A 37 -1.84 13.47 4.38
CA HIS A 37 -2.80 12.65 3.66
C HIS A 37 -2.15 11.33 3.24
N LEU A 38 -2.98 10.31 3.07
CA LEU A 38 -2.56 9.04 2.52
C LEU A 38 -2.61 9.07 1.00
N LEU A 39 -1.70 8.33 0.40
CA LEU A 39 -1.60 8.12 -1.03
C LEU A 39 -1.67 6.60 -1.25
N VAL A 40 -2.75 6.12 -1.84
CA VAL A 40 -2.92 4.70 -2.16
C VAL A 40 -2.90 4.52 -3.66
N GLY A 41 -2.08 3.60 -4.16
CA GLY A 41 -2.00 3.29 -5.59
C GLY A 41 -1.86 1.81 -5.82
N GLY A 42 -2.15 1.34 -7.03
CA GLY A 42 -1.78 -0.03 -7.38
C GLY A 42 -0.27 -0.16 -7.58
N GLY A 43 0.28 -1.29 -7.16
CA GLY A 43 1.68 -1.66 -7.34
C GLY A 43 1.95 -2.35 -8.68
N GLY A 44 3.23 -2.42 -9.04
CA GLY A 44 3.71 -3.06 -10.27
C GLY A 44 3.93 -2.09 -11.44
N ILE A 45 4.80 -2.51 -12.36
CA ILE A 45 5.33 -1.68 -13.47
C ILE A 45 4.24 -1.04 -14.33
N LEU A 46 3.16 -1.78 -14.61
CA LEU A 46 2.06 -1.27 -15.45
C LEU A 46 1.29 -0.15 -14.75
N VAL A 47 1.22 -0.17 -13.42
CA VAL A 47 0.44 0.79 -12.64
C VAL A 47 1.21 2.09 -12.40
N GLU A 48 2.53 2.00 -12.18
CA GLU A 48 3.43 3.17 -12.16
C GLU A 48 3.31 4.00 -13.45
N MET A 49 3.20 3.34 -14.60
CA MET A 49 2.99 4.04 -15.89
C MET A 49 1.60 4.69 -16.00
N MET A 50 0.58 4.13 -15.36
CA MET A 50 -0.79 4.64 -15.43
C MET A 50 -1.08 5.78 -14.45
N LYS A 51 -0.16 6.08 -13.52
CA LYS A 51 -0.35 7.03 -12.42
C LYS A 51 -1.69 6.77 -11.72
N ASP A 52 -1.89 5.51 -11.32
CA ASP A 52 -3.13 5.06 -10.70
C ASP A 52 -3.01 5.16 -9.18
N SER A 53 -3.42 6.30 -8.67
CA SER A 53 -3.31 6.64 -7.25
C SER A 53 -4.48 7.51 -6.81
N GLU A 54 -4.98 7.26 -5.61
CA GLU A 54 -6.01 8.04 -4.93
C GLU A 54 -5.43 8.65 -3.65
N SER A 55 -5.77 9.90 -3.39
CA SER A 55 -5.42 10.59 -2.14
C SER A 55 -6.57 10.51 -1.15
N ILE A 56 -6.27 10.16 0.09
CA ILE A 56 -7.23 10.07 1.18
C ILE A 56 -6.82 11.05 2.27
N LEU A 57 -7.69 12.01 2.59
CA LEU A 57 -7.44 12.99 3.64
C LEU A 57 -7.53 12.33 5.03
N LEU A 58 -6.68 12.78 5.95
CA LEU A 58 -6.73 12.40 7.36
C LEU A 58 -7.49 13.45 8.19
N PRO A 59 -8.20 13.05 9.25
CA PRO A 59 -8.45 11.66 9.67
C PRO A 59 -9.40 10.95 8.69
N THR A 60 -9.24 9.64 8.54
CA THR A 60 -10.03 8.83 7.60
C THR A 60 -10.82 7.70 8.28
N THR A 61 -11.75 7.09 7.55
CA THR A 61 -12.48 5.89 8.00
C THR A 61 -12.23 4.71 7.07
N ARG A 62 -12.51 3.51 7.59
CA ARG A 62 -12.41 2.26 6.82
C ARG A 62 -13.24 2.31 5.52
N GLU A 63 -14.43 2.91 5.56
CA GLU A 63 -15.30 3.06 4.40
C GLU A 63 -14.69 3.98 3.34
N GLN A 64 -14.03 5.06 3.76
CA GLN A 64 -13.35 5.98 2.84
C GLN A 64 -12.15 5.29 2.17
N ILE A 65 -11.40 4.49 2.92
CA ILE A 65 -10.29 3.70 2.38
C ILE A 65 -10.80 2.69 1.35
N LEU A 66 -11.83 1.90 1.68
CA LEU A 66 -12.41 0.92 0.74
C LEU A 66 -12.95 1.60 -0.53
N LEU A 67 -13.55 2.77 -0.37
CA LEU A 67 -14.07 3.55 -1.49
C LEU A 67 -12.95 4.11 -2.38
N ALA A 68 -11.82 4.53 -1.80
CA ALA A 68 -10.64 4.94 -2.54
C ALA A 68 -10.00 3.75 -3.29
N LEU A 69 -9.86 2.59 -2.64
CA LEU A 69 -9.37 1.37 -3.29
C LEU A 69 -10.26 0.98 -4.49
N GLY A 70 -11.58 1.11 -4.37
CA GLY A 70 -12.52 0.84 -5.46
C GLY A 70 -12.47 1.86 -6.61
N ARG A 71 -11.83 3.03 -6.43
CA ARG A 71 -11.67 4.06 -7.47
C ARG A 71 -10.40 3.89 -8.30
N LEU A 72 -9.45 3.09 -7.81
CA LEU A 72 -8.26 2.75 -8.58
C LEU A 72 -8.66 2.12 -9.92
N LYS A 73 -7.95 2.49 -10.99
CA LYS A 73 -8.13 1.88 -12.32
C LYS A 73 -7.84 0.38 -12.27
N CYS A 74 -6.95 -0.04 -11.38
CA CYS A 74 -6.63 -1.43 -11.12
C CYS A 74 -7.67 -2.16 -10.26
N ALA A 75 -8.74 -1.49 -9.79
CA ALA A 75 -9.73 -2.11 -8.90
C ALA A 75 -10.35 -3.39 -9.46
N ALA A 76 -10.48 -3.50 -10.78
CA ALA A 76 -10.96 -4.71 -11.45
C ALA A 76 -10.06 -5.95 -11.23
N LEU A 77 -8.80 -5.76 -10.82
CA LEU A 77 -7.89 -6.85 -10.46
C LEU A 77 -8.22 -7.42 -9.07
N PHE A 78 -8.81 -6.61 -8.19
CA PHE A 78 -9.16 -7.02 -6.82
C PHE A 78 -10.30 -8.03 -6.80
N ASP A 79 -11.16 -8.03 -7.82
CA ASP A 79 -12.24 -9.03 -7.97
C ASP A 79 -11.74 -10.40 -8.45
N GLY A 80 -10.45 -10.53 -8.73
CA GLY A 80 -9.81 -11.75 -9.22
C GLY A 80 -9.55 -11.73 -10.72
N PHE A 81 -8.29 -11.84 -11.11
CA PHE A 81 -7.86 -11.89 -12.52
C PHE A 81 -7.51 -13.32 -12.93
N ARG A 82 -7.94 -13.75 -14.13
CA ARG A 82 -7.67 -15.11 -14.69
C ARG A 82 -8.10 -16.28 -13.79
N GLY A 83 -9.22 -16.15 -13.08
CA GLY A 83 -9.77 -17.22 -12.23
C GLY A 83 -9.09 -17.32 -10.86
N ALA A 84 -8.22 -16.36 -10.51
CA ALA A 84 -7.77 -16.17 -9.13
C ALA A 84 -8.95 -15.72 -8.24
N PRO A 85 -8.95 -16.09 -6.95
CA PRO A 85 -9.90 -15.56 -5.97
C PRO A 85 -9.74 -14.04 -5.79
N PRO A 86 -10.79 -13.36 -5.29
CA PRO A 86 -10.73 -11.94 -4.99
C PRO A 86 -9.72 -11.62 -3.88
N ALA A 87 -9.14 -10.43 -3.95
CA ALA A 87 -8.23 -9.87 -2.97
C ALA A 87 -8.96 -9.54 -1.66
N ASP A 88 -8.28 -9.71 -0.54
CA ASP A 88 -8.78 -9.32 0.79
C ASP A 88 -8.64 -7.80 1.01
N LEU A 89 -9.59 -7.04 0.43
CA LEU A 89 -9.63 -5.58 0.59
C LEU A 89 -9.91 -5.15 2.03
N ASN A 90 -10.50 -6.03 2.85
CA ASN A 90 -10.72 -5.76 4.27
C ASN A 90 -9.38 -5.77 5.02
N ALA A 91 -8.54 -6.78 4.80
CA ALA A 91 -7.21 -6.82 5.38
C ALA A 91 -6.34 -5.63 4.92
N ALA A 92 -6.45 -5.24 3.64
CA ALA A 92 -5.79 -4.05 3.13
C ALA A 92 -6.23 -2.77 3.86
N ALA A 93 -7.54 -2.59 4.03
CA ALA A 93 -8.10 -1.44 4.72
C ALA A 93 -7.66 -1.38 6.19
N ASP A 94 -7.52 -2.53 6.88
CA ASP A 94 -7.04 -2.56 8.26
C ASP A 94 -5.58 -2.11 8.37
N VAL A 95 -4.72 -2.51 7.42
CA VAL A 95 -3.32 -2.05 7.37
C VAL A 95 -3.26 -0.55 7.10
N ILE A 96 -4.01 -0.05 6.11
CA ILE A 96 -4.04 1.37 5.75
C ILE A 96 -4.59 2.21 6.91
N LEU A 97 -5.61 1.71 7.62
CA LEU A 97 -6.17 2.39 8.78
C LEU A 97 -5.17 2.44 9.94
N ALA A 98 -4.40 1.37 10.17
CA ALA A 98 -3.35 1.40 11.18
C ALA A 98 -2.25 2.43 10.85
N VAL A 99 -1.91 2.62 9.57
CA VAL A 99 -1.03 3.70 9.13
C VAL A 99 -1.65 5.07 9.41
N ALA A 100 -2.92 5.25 9.06
CA ALA A 100 -3.66 6.48 9.34
C ALA A 100 -3.62 6.85 10.83
N ASP A 101 -3.89 5.87 11.70
CA ASP A 101 -3.90 6.05 13.16
C ASP A 101 -2.52 6.46 13.69
N ILE A 102 -1.43 5.88 13.15
CA ILE A 102 -0.06 6.24 13.52
C ILE A 102 0.24 7.70 13.15
N VAL A 103 -0.22 8.16 12.00
CA VAL A 103 -0.05 9.54 11.54
C VAL A 103 -0.88 10.52 12.37
N ASP A 104 -2.10 10.15 12.73
CA ASP A 104 -2.98 10.99 13.56
C ASP A 104 -2.46 11.18 14.99
N ILE A 105 -1.75 10.18 15.55
CA ILE A 105 -1.19 10.26 16.92
C ILE A 105 -0.05 11.28 17.02
N ASP A 106 0.85 11.35 16.02
CA ASP A 106 1.98 12.28 16.05
C ASP A 106 2.35 12.78 14.63
N PRO A 107 1.53 13.67 14.04
CA PRO A 107 1.75 14.18 12.69
C PRO A 107 3.04 14.99 12.56
N SER A 108 3.65 15.40 13.67
CA SER A 108 4.91 16.15 13.69
C SER A 108 6.17 15.29 13.54
N LYS A 109 6.06 13.96 13.73
CA LYS A 109 7.20 13.03 13.67
C LYS A 109 7.29 12.21 12.40
N ILE A 110 6.26 12.24 11.55
CA ILE A 110 6.24 11.49 10.30
C ILE A 110 6.57 12.45 9.17
N VAL A 111 7.77 12.28 8.61
CA VAL A 111 8.22 13.04 7.44
C VAL A 111 7.73 12.37 6.16
N GLU A 112 7.79 11.03 6.11
CA GLU A 112 7.39 10.19 5.00
C GLU A 112 7.23 8.75 5.53
N LEU A 113 6.16 8.05 5.15
CA LEU A 113 5.97 6.62 5.46
C LEU A 113 5.47 5.95 4.19
N ASP A 114 6.22 4.98 3.68
CA ASP A 114 5.85 4.20 2.51
C ASP A 114 5.81 2.71 2.85
N ILE A 115 4.72 2.07 2.44
CA ILE A 115 4.59 0.62 2.33
C ILE A 115 4.61 0.29 0.85
N ASN A 116 5.74 -0.27 0.40
CA ASN A 116 5.96 -0.67 -0.99
C ASN A 116 6.69 -2.02 -1.04
N PRO A 117 6.07 -3.11 -1.56
CA PRO A 117 4.64 -3.26 -1.88
C PRO A 117 3.83 -3.79 -0.69
N LEU A 118 2.60 -3.29 -0.53
CA LEU A 118 1.58 -3.98 0.27
C LEU A 118 0.96 -5.09 -0.61
N MET A 119 1.27 -6.35 -0.30
CA MET A 119 0.77 -7.48 -1.07
C MET A 119 -0.65 -7.87 -0.64
N LEU A 120 -1.57 -7.85 -1.58
CA LEU A 120 -2.94 -8.34 -1.40
C LEU A 120 -3.00 -9.83 -1.69
N LEU A 121 -3.37 -10.60 -0.68
CA LEU A 121 -3.66 -12.03 -0.85
C LEU A 121 -5.15 -12.28 -1.06
N ALA A 122 -5.45 -13.49 -1.49
CA ALA A 122 -6.81 -13.99 -1.59
C ALA A 122 -7.56 -13.87 -0.25
N GLU A 123 -8.87 -13.63 -0.31
CA GLU A 123 -9.75 -13.62 0.86
C GLU A 123 -9.52 -14.85 1.75
N GLY A 124 -9.24 -14.62 3.03
CA GLY A 124 -8.94 -15.67 4.01
C GLY A 124 -7.46 -16.11 4.12
N GLN A 125 -6.54 -15.50 3.37
CA GLN A 125 -5.09 -15.73 3.51
C GLN A 125 -4.31 -14.59 4.16
N GLY A 126 -4.95 -13.43 4.39
CA GLY A 126 -4.38 -12.26 5.08
C GLY A 126 -3.38 -11.44 4.24
N GLY A 127 -3.45 -10.12 4.29
CA GLY A 127 -2.45 -9.23 3.65
C GLY A 127 -1.15 -9.20 4.44
N GLY A 128 -0.01 -9.19 3.75
CA GLY A 128 1.32 -9.10 4.38
C GLY A 128 2.25 -8.21 3.59
N CYS A 129 3.04 -7.39 4.27
CA CYS A 129 4.18 -6.72 3.68
C CYS A 129 5.31 -7.74 3.51
N GLY A 130 6.08 -7.66 2.43
CA GLY A 130 7.27 -8.49 2.26
C GLY A 130 8.23 -7.85 1.31
#